data_AF-W4GX36-F1
#
_entry.id   AF-W4GX36-F1
#
_cell.length_a   1.000
_cell.length_b   1.000
_cell.length_c   1.000
_cell.angle_alpha   90.00
_cell.angle_beta   90.00
_cell.angle_gamma   90.00
#
_symmetry.space_group_name_H-M   'P 1'
#
loop_
_entity.id
_entity.type
_entity.pdbx_description
1 polymer ?
#
loop_
_entity_poly.entity_id
_entity_poly.type
_entity_poly.pdbx_seq_one_letter_code
_entity_poly.pdbx_strand_id
1 'polypeptide(L)'
;MMTCMPSKMLLLLCLAGLSLLAMHVHADNHAVALVPVHTDSCSADGGATCDASQTGKADDVAKTAIFEPTHEWKEIQAHEHIPGGLHVRVNLQTGLKEAKLLEDDANQDKAAGPPRRHTGITTTDIYHTETSISTDNNDEHDEASSNGAVRDASGHVIGESLYNVLAQLPEPPQLDGMNIHEAYGKLTKEQFSAFIAKVWKARQAELKEASAQIRDEVKYMQELIDTLVTPTTGDVDVHEANVIDALEKLEWEVQDLDKAKDFNTLGGLEATVHHLNASSYKVRSMAAWVVGSAVKHYEQAQTWALQAGAMPNVLHSLVVDPHEEDQADTVYAMQRKMLYALSALTQANDKAQALLLRNDGVHILANIMQDARRPATLRHKALQLALHLVLEARTAASEDGQHPLHALHHAFTSPAFCEATKSFVQTPNLNVRQQGDAIDLVAFQLPSCRHVYEPALLPTLHAINQTWFQDRDLDNEVKAHSMHKLAVLVQALQEPNHDTR
;
A
#
# COMPACT_ATOMS: atom_id res chain seq x y z
N MET A 1 -49.35 -35.29 -32.31
CA MET A 1 -49.50 -36.00 -31.02
C MET A 1 -48.62 -35.30 -30.00
N MET A 2 -49.23 -34.44 -29.19
CA MET A 2 -48.61 -33.88 -27.99
C MET A 2 -48.51 -35.00 -26.96
N THR A 3 -47.31 -35.28 -26.44
CA THR A 3 -47.17 -36.05 -25.21
C THR A 3 -46.42 -35.20 -24.19
N CYS A 4 -47.05 -35.15 -23.03
CA CYS A 4 -46.76 -34.33 -21.88
C CYS A 4 -45.61 -34.97 -21.09
N MET A 5 -44.54 -34.22 -20.82
CA MET A 5 -43.53 -34.65 -19.84
C MET A 5 -43.95 -34.22 -18.43
N PRO A 6 -43.75 -35.06 -17.40
CA PRO A 6 -44.25 -34.78 -16.06
C PRO A 6 -43.42 -33.69 -15.36
N SER A 7 -44.15 -32.69 -14.84
CA SER A 7 -43.67 -31.48 -14.13
C SER A 7 -42.66 -31.73 -12.99
N LYS A 8 -42.49 -32.96 -12.50
CA LYS A 8 -41.49 -33.31 -11.49
C LYS A 8 -40.05 -33.38 -12.02
N MET A 9 -39.85 -33.53 -13.33
CA MET A 9 -38.51 -33.57 -13.93
C MET A 9 -37.95 -32.15 -14.20
N LEU A 10 -38.81 -31.15 -14.35
CA LEU A 10 -38.41 -29.75 -14.54
C LEU A 10 -37.90 -29.11 -13.22
N LEU A 11 -38.44 -29.53 -12.07
CA LEU A 11 -38.02 -29.03 -10.75
C LEU A 11 -36.62 -29.54 -10.35
N LEU A 12 -36.24 -30.75 -10.80
CA LEU A 12 -34.92 -31.34 -10.57
C LEU A 12 -33.83 -30.70 -11.45
N LEU A 13 -34.19 -30.22 -12.65
CA LEU A 13 -33.28 -29.45 -13.51
C LEU A 13 -33.06 -28.02 -12.99
N CYS A 14 -34.05 -27.40 -12.33
CA CYS A 14 -33.86 -26.08 -11.70
C CYS A 14 -33.02 -26.13 -10.42
N LEU A 15 -33.06 -27.23 -9.64
CA LEU A 15 -32.23 -27.38 -8.44
C LEU A 15 -30.77 -27.75 -8.76
N ALA A 16 -30.49 -28.40 -9.89
CA ALA A 16 -29.13 -28.61 -10.38
C ALA A 16 -28.54 -27.35 -11.08
N GLY A 17 -29.39 -26.46 -11.62
CA GLY A 17 -28.97 -25.19 -12.22
C GLY A 17 -28.60 -24.08 -11.22
N LEU A 18 -29.03 -24.20 -9.97
CA LEU A 18 -28.72 -23.23 -8.90
C LEU A 18 -27.47 -23.58 -8.07
N SER A 19 -26.88 -24.77 -8.25
CA SER A 19 -25.60 -25.15 -7.61
C SER A 19 -24.37 -24.95 -8.50
N LEU A 20 -24.54 -24.46 -9.74
CA LEU A 20 -23.43 -24.15 -10.65
C LEU A 20 -23.14 -22.64 -10.82
N LEU A 21 -23.77 -21.78 -10.01
CA LEU A 21 -23.63 -20.32 -10.08
C LEU A 21 -22.98 -19.68 -8.84
N ALA A 22 -22.41 -20.49 -7.95
CA ALA A 22 -21.62 -19.99 -6.82
C ALA A 22 -20.27 -20.70 -6.79
N MET A 23 -19.35 -20.26 -7.66
CA MET A 23 -17.88 -20.30 -7.50
C MET A 23 -17.24 -19.68 -8.74
N HIS A 24 -17.32 -18.37 -8.89
CA HIS A 24 -16.38 -17.55 -9.65
C HIS A 24 -16.17 -16.26 -8.86
N VAL A 25 -15.49 -16.38 -7.72
CA VAL A 25 -14.83 -15.24 -7.10
C VAL A 25 -13.70 -14.87 -8.05
N HIS A 26 -13.84 -13.74 -8.74
CA HIS A 26 -12.76 -13.09 -9.46
C HIS A 26 -11.65 -12.79 -8.45
N ALA A 27 -10.49 -13.43 -8.64
CA ALA A 27 -9.26 -12.97 -8.04
C ALA A 27 -8.80 -11.75 -8.84
N ASP A 28 -9.15 -10.55 -8.37
CA ASP A 28 -8.59 -9.31 -8.90
C ASP A 28 -7.09 -9.28 -8.60
N ASN A 29 -6.31 -9.71 -9.59
CA ASN A 29 -4.87 -9.54 -9.61
C ASN A 29 -4.58 -8.08 -9.99
N HIS A 30 -4.23 -7.25 -9.01
CA HIS A 30 -3.56 -5.97 -9.28
C HIS A 30 -2.16 -6.24 -9.85
N ALA A 31 -2.07 -6.41 -11.17
CA ALA A 31 -0.84 -6.36 -11.93
C ALA A 31 -0.68 -4.93 -12.48
N VAL A 32 0.31 -4.20 -11.97
CA VAL A 32 0.73 -2.92 -12.55
C VAL A 32 1.52 -3.23 -13.82
N ALA A 33 0.96 -2.87 -14.98
CA ALA A 33 1.66 -2.95 -16.26
C ALA A 33 2.57 -1.71 -16.40
N LEU A 34 3.88 -1.92 -16.51
CA LEU A 34 4.82 -0.89 -16.91
C LEU A 34 4.66 -0.66 -18.42
N VAL A 35 4.14 0.51 -18.81
CA VAL A 35 4.11 0.96 -20.20
C VAL A 35 5.50 1.51 -20.56
N PRO A 36 6.17 1.01 -21.61
CA PRO A 36 7.43 1.61 -22.06
C PRO A 36 7.16 2.97 -22.72
N VAL A 37 7.84 4.00 -22.24
CA VAL A 37 7.91 5.30 -22.93
C VAL A 37 8.83 5.15 -24.13
N HIS A 38 8.28 5.28 -25.33
CA HIS A 38 9.07 5.40 -26.56
C HIS A 38 9.90 6.68 -26.51
N THR A 39 11.23 6.54 -26.44
CA THR A 39 12.16 7.62 -26.74
C THR A 39 12.40 7.61 -28.25
N ASP A 40 11.69 8.48 -28.97
CA ASP A 40 11.98 8.70 -30.39
C ASP A 40 13.30 9.46 -30.54
N SER A 41 14.31 8.73 -31.00
CA SER A 41 15.54 9.27 -31.56
C SER A 41 15.27 9.82 -32.95
N CYS A 42 15.38 11.14 -33.13
CA CYS A 42 15.40 11.76 -34.45
C CYS A 42 16.83 12.19 -34.79
N SER A 43 17.51 11.35 -35.59
CA SER A 43 18.62 11.78 -36.43
C SER A 43 18.09 12.55 -37.64
N ALA A 44 18.82 13.61 -37.99
CA ALA A 44 18.49 14.61 -39.00
C ALA A 44 18.46 14.07 -40.44
N ASP A 45 17.46 14.51 -41.22
CA ASP A 45 17.68 15.02 -42.58
C ASP A 45 16.47 15.84 -43.09
N GLY A 46 16.73 16.91 -43.84
CA GLY A 46 15.72 17.65 -44.62
C GLY A 46 15.06 18.87 -43.95
N GLY A 47 15.48 20.06 -44.35
CA GLY A 47 15.22 21.32 -43.65
C GLY A 47 13.88 22.01 -43.91
N ALA A 48 13.46 22.79 -42.91
CA ALA A 48 12.70 24.03 -43.06
C ALA A 48 12.94 24.90 -41.82
N THR A 49 13.20 26.16 -42.09
CA THR A 49 13.79 27.21 -41.25
C THR A 49 12.91 27.65 -40.08
N CYS A 50 13.50 27.80 -38.90
CA CYS A 50 13.08 28.83 -37.94
C CYS A 50 14.28 29.68 -37.54
N ASP A 51 14.01 30.98 -37.56
CA ASP A 51 14.93 32.11 -37.60
C ASP A 51 15.73 32.25 -36.31
N ALA A 52 17.03 32.48 -36.45
CA ALA A 52 17.94 32.81 -35.37
C ALA A 52 18.43 34.24 -35.59
N SER A 53 18.10 35.14 -34.68
CA SER A 53 18.90 36.33 -34.43
C SER A 53 19.45 36.28 -33.01
N GLN A 54 20.78 36.28 -32.97
CA GLN A 54 21.68 36.26 -31.85
C GLN A 54 21.47 37.51 -30.97
N THR A 55 21.78 37.49 -29.68
CA THR A 55 23.15 37.75 -29.20
C THR A 55 23.22 37.51 -27.69
N GLY A 56 24.29 36.83 -27.26
CA GLY A 56 24.49 36.46 -25.87
C GLY A 56 24.95 37.61 -24.97
N LYS A 57 24.75 37.37 -23.67
CA LYS A 57 25.74 37.64 -22.62
C LYS A 57 25.58 36.56 -21.55
N ALA A 58 26.65 35.78 -21.37
CA ALA A 58 26.88 35.03 -20.15
C ALA A 58 27.17 36.02 -19.03
N ASP A 59 26.53 35.85 -17.87
CA ASP A 59 27.11 35.93 -16.52
C ASP A 59 25.99 35.84 -15.45
N ASP A 60 26.37 35.24 -14.31
CA ASP A 60 25.65 35.06 -13.04
C ASP A 60 24.54 34.00 -12.90
N VAL A 61 24.99 32.83 -12.43
CA VAL A 61 24.23 31.93 -11.56
C VAL A 61 23.84 32.73 -10.31
N ALA A 62 22.62 33.28 -10.29
CA ALA A 62 22.06 33.91 -9.10
C ALA A 62 21.91 32.85 -8.00
N LYS A 63 22.83 32.86 -7.05
CA LYS A 63 22.67 32.22 -5.73
C LYS A 63 21.31 32.64 -5.17
N THR A 64 20.46 31.66 -4.87
CA THR A 64 19.25 31.89 -4.07
C THR A 64 19.70 32.42 -2.71
N ALA A 65 19.47 33.71 -2.45
CA ALA A 65 19.84 34.32 -1.19
C ALA A 65 18.85 33.87 -0.10
N ILE A 66 19.36 33.56 1.09
CA ILE A 66 18.52 33.26 2.25
C ILE A 66 18.08 34.60 2.84
N PHE A 67 16.78 34.77 3.10
CA PHE A 67 16.26 35.99 3.72
C PHE A 67 16.83 36.16 5.13
N GLU A 68 17.54 37.27 5.38
CA GLU A 68 18.04 37.64 6.70
C GLU A 68 16.96 38.42 7.48
N PRO A 69 16.36 37.80 8.52
CA PRO A 69 15.23 38.37 9.23
C PRO A 69 15.65 39.41 10.29
N THR A 70 14.79 40.40 10.47
CA THR A 70 14.90 41.46 11.49
C THR A 70 13.67 41.45 12.41
N HIS A 71 13.73 42.12 13.56
CA HIS A 71 12.58 42.26 14.48
C HIS A 71 11.48 43.21 13.94
N GLU A 72 11.80 44.01 12.92
CA GLU A 72 10.85 44.85 12.18
C GLU A 72 10.47 44.20 10.84
N TRP A 73 9.30 44.54 10.32
CA TRP A 73 8.76 44.01 9.06
C TRP A 73 9.63 44.39 7.86
N LYS A 74 10.13 43.38 7.16
CA LYS A 74 10.96 43.56 5.96
C LYS A 74 10.37 42.79 4.79
N GLU A 75 10.36 43.42 3.62
CA GLU A 75 9.84 42.84 2.39
C GLU A 75 10.72 41.67 1.89
N ILE A 76 10.07 40.59 1.46
CA ILE A 76 10.71 39.39 0.90
C ILE A 76 10.77 39.53 -0.61
N GLN A 77 11.97 39.45 -1.18
CA GLN A 77 12.15 39.47 -2.62
C GLN A 77 11.81 38.10 -3.25
N ALA A 78 11.33 38.10 -4.50
CA ALA A 78 10.87 36.89 -5.19
C ALA A 78 11.93 35.79 -5.38
N HIS A 79 13.21 36.12 -5.17
CA HIS A 79 14.36 35.22 -5.30
C HIS A 79 14.95 34.79 -3.95
N GLU A 80 14.33 35.18 -2.82
CA GLU A 80 14.81 34.88 -1.48
C GLU A 80 14.06 33.68 -0.85
N HIS A 81 14.82 32.77 -0.23
CA HIS A 81 14.27 31.63 0.50
C HIS A 81 14.00 32.01 1.96
N ILE A 82 12.81 31.69 2.49
CA ILE A 82 12.38 32.04 3.86
C ILE A 82 12.68 30.86 4.82
N PRO A 83 13.55 31.05 5.84
CA PRO A 83 13.74 30.06 6.89
C PRO A 83 12.49 29.86 7.77
N GLY A 84 12.28 28.64 8.29
CA GLY A 84 11.20 28.36 9.23
C GLY A 84 11.35 29.13 10.54
N GLY A 85 10.23 29.54 11.16
CA GLY A 85 10.20 30.29 12.42
C GLY A 85 10.01 31.81 12.29
N LEU A 86 9.73 32.32 11.08
CA LEU A 86 9.47 33.74 10.80
C LEU A 86 7.99 34.04 10.71
N HIS A 87 7.58 35.21 11.22
CA HIS A 87 6.22 35.71 11.09
C HIS A 87 6.07 36.41 9.73
N VAL A 88 5.31 35.82 8.81
CA VAL A 88 5.11 36.30 7.43
C VAL A 88 3.69 36.87 7.27
N ARG A 89 3.55 38.03 6.62
CA ARG A 89 2.25 38.62 6.25
C ARG A 89 2.27 39.18 4.83
N VAL A 90 1.08 39.39 4.26
CA VAL A 90 0.91 40.15 3.01
C VAL A 90 0.37 41.54 3.36
N ASN A 91 1.09 42.58 2.98
CA ASN A 91 0.65 43.96 3.21
C ASN A 91 -0.50 44.29 2.25
N LEU A 92 -1.70 44.47 2.77
CA LEU A 92 -2.93 44.66 1.96
C LEU A 92 -2.95 45.97 1.16
N GLN A 93 -2.09 46.93 1.50
CA GLN A 93 -2.03 48.22 0.80
C GLN A 93 -1.00 48.22 -0.35
N THR A 94 0.03 47.37 -0.27
CA THR A 94 1.10 47.28 -1.28
C THR A 94 1.10 45.97 -2.05
N GLY A 95 0.43 44.92 -1.54
CA GLY A 95 0.40 43.57 -2.11
C GLY A 95 1.68 42.76 -1.88
N LEU A 96 2.65 43.29 -1.13
CA LEU A 96 3.98 42.70 -0.96
C LEU A 96 4.05 41.79 0.27
N LYS A 97 4.86 40.74 0.20
CA LYS A 97 5.08 39.79 1.29
C LYS A 97 6.17 40.33 2.22
N GLU A 98 5.88 40.43 3.51
CA GLU A 98 6.80 40.92 4.54
C GLU A 98 7.03 39.83 5.61
N ALA A 99 8.23 39.74 6.18
CA ALA A 99 8.56 38.85 7.29
C ALA A 99 9.34 39.54 8.41
N LYS A 100 9.16 39.07 9.65
CA LYS A 100 9.94 39.49 10.82
C LYS A 100 10.22 38.33 11.80
N LEU A 101 11.25 38.48 12.63
CA LEU A 101 11.58 37.56 13.72
C LEU A 101 10.68 37.83 14.93
N LEU A 102 10.12 36.77 15.53
CA LEU A 102 9.35 36.85 16.78
C LEU A 102 10.31 37.08 17.95
N GLU A 103 9.93 37.94 18.89
CA GLU A 103 10.62 38.04 20.18
C GLU A 103 10.12 36.91 21.07
N ASP A 104 11.05 36.14 21.66
CA ASP A 104 10.74 35.14 22.67
C ASP A 104 10.45 35.86 24.00
N ASP A 105 9.18 36.17 24.26
CA ASP A 105 8.75 36.68 25.57
C ASP A 105 8.88 35.57 26.63
N ALA A 106 9.99 35.59 27.36
CA ALA A 106 10.31 34.68 28.46
C ALA A 106 10.17 35.33 29.85
N ASN A 107 8.97 35.21 30.47
CA ASN A 107 8.65 35.01 31.92
C ASN A 107 7.20 35.47 32.18
N GLN A 108 6.25 34.74 32.77
CA GLN A 108 6.23 33.72 33.85
C GLN A 108 5.15 32.67 33.47
N ASP A 109 5.21 31.36 33.74
CA ASP A 109 5.53 30.65 34.98
C ASP A 109 6.07 29.22 34.71
N LYS A 110 6.97 28.75 35.58
CA LYS A 110 7.52 27.39 35.58
C LYS A 110 6.72 26.47 36.52
N ALA A 111 6.29 25.31 36.01
CA ALA A 111 6.22 24.08 36.80
C ALA A 111 6.59 22.86 35.91
N ALA A 112 7.34 21.92 36.49
CA ALA A 112 8.29 21.03 35.82
C ALA A 112 7.73 19.68 35.29
N GLY A 113 8.32 19.17 34.19
CA GLY A 113 8.21 17.77 33.69
C GLY A 113 9.13 17.50 32.47
N PRO A 114 9.62 16.26 32.23
CA PRO A 114 10.86 15.94 31.47
C PRO A 114 10.67 15.84 29.93
N PRO A 115 11.75 15.70 29.12
CA PRO A 115 11.81 16.27 27.77
C PRO A 115 11.13 15.40 26.70
N ARG A 116 10.32 16.02 25.82
CA ARG A 116 9.80 15.36 24.62
C ARG A 116 10.66 15.68 23.40
N ARG A 117 11.13 14.61 22.78
CA ARG A 117 11.84 14.52 21.51
C ARG A 117 10.97 15.07 20.37
N HIS A 118 11.61 15.71 19.39
CA HIS A 118 11.03 16.14 18.13
C HIS A 118 10.25 15.02 17.43
N THR A 119 8.94 15.20 17.30
CA THR A 119 8.08 14.45 16.37
C THR A 119 7.67 15.40 15.24
N GLY A 120 7.91 14.96 14.00
CA GLY A 120 7.48 15.66 12.80
C GLY A 120 5.95 15.76 12.74
N ILE A 121 5.49 16.93 12.31
CA ILE A 121 4.09 17.26 12.06
C ILE A 121 3.55 16.30 11.00
N THR A 122 2.49 15.56 11.35
CA THR A 122 1.73 14.73 10.42
C THR A 122 0.59 15.56 9.82
N THR A 123 0.21 15.27 8.58
CA THR A 123 -0.83 15.98 7.79
C THR A 123 -2.22 16.02 8.45
N THR A 124 -2.42 15.29 9.56
CA THR A 124 -3.61 15.36 10.41
C THR A 124 -3.68 16.61 11.30
N ASP A 125 -2.57 17.34 11.50
CA ASP A 125 -2.54 18.55 12.34
C ASP A 125 -3.11 19.82 11.66
N ILE A 126 -3.46 19.75 10.37
CA ILE A 126 -4.03 20.91 9.64
C ILE A 126 -5.52 21.10 9.95
N TYR A 127 -6.19 20.10 10.53
CA TYR A 127 -7.59 20.21 10.96
C TYR A 127 -7.76 20.55 12.45
N HIS A 128 -6.66 20.66 13.21
CA HIS A 128 -6.67 21.01 14.63
C HIS A 128 -6.01 22.37 14.89
N THR A 129 -6.36 23.41 14.13
CA THR A 129 -6.48 24.73 14.77
C THR A 129 -7.80 24.75 15.51
N GLU A 130 -7.81 24.17 16.70
CA GLU A 130 -8.87 24.41 17.65
C GLU A 130 -8.94 25.93 17.87
N THR A 131 -9.99 26.55 17.32
CA THR A 131 -10.60 27.65 18.04
C THR A 131 -11.11 27.01 19.32
N SER A 132 -10.28 26.99 20.36
CA SER A 132 -10.61 26.46 21.67
C SER A 132 -11.75 27.30 22.25
N ILE A 133 -12.98 26.94 21.90
CA ILE A 133 -14.16 27.21 22.71
C ILE A 133 -14.18 26.04 23.68
N SER A 134 -13.69 26.30 24.89
CA SER A 134 -13.75 25.41 26.04
C SER A 134 -15.12 24.75 26.13
N THR A 135 -15.18 23.46 25.79
CA THR A 135 -16.23 22.56 26.27
C THR A 135 -15.65 21.84 27.48
N ASP A 136 -15.51 22.59 28.57
CA ASP A 136 -15.38 21.95 29.87
C ASP A 136 -16.70 21.26 30.17
N ASN A 137 -16.63 19.93 30.21
CA ASN A 137 -17.65 19.10 30.81
C ASN A 137 -17.75 19.49 32.30
N ASN A 138 -18.73 20.31 32.63
CA ASN A 138 -19.36 20.33 33.94
C ASN A 138 -20.83 20.72 33.78
N ASP A 139 -21.62 20.06 34.60
CA ASP A 139 -23.06 20.00 34.61
C ASP A 139 -23.80 21.36 34.58
N GLU A 140 -24.98 21.34 33.94
CA GLU A 140 -26.19 22.09 34.30
C GLU A 140 -26.34 23.61 34.11
N HIS A 141 -25.40 24.40 33.58
CA HIS A 141 -25.66 25.85 33.41
C HIS A 141 -25.13 26.49 32.10
N ASP A 142 -25.73 26.15 30.95
CA ASP A 142 -25.76 27.07 29.79
C ASP A 142 -27.00 27.96 29.89
N GLU A 143 -26.88 29.06 30.66
CA GLU A 143 -27.88 30.12 30.62
C GLU A 143 -27.84 30.81 29.26
N ALA A 144 -28.82 30.46 28.42
CA ALA A 144 -29.27 31.34 27.35
C ALA A 144 -29.57 32.72 27.96
N SER A 145 -28.70 33.70 27.72
CA SER A 145 -28.98 35.10 28.04
C SER A 145 -30.34 35.49 27.45
N SER A 146 -31.14 36.28 28.15
CA SER A 146 -32.59 36.52 27.93
C SER A 146 -33.03 36.94 26.52
N ASN A 147 -32.09 37.20 25.60
CA ASN A 147 -32.33 37.61 24.22
C ASN A 147 -31.92 36.55 23.17
N GLY A 148 -31.40 35.38 23.56
CA GLY A 148 -31.15 34.25 22.65
C GLY A 148 -30.03 34.43 21.61
N ALA A 149 -29.10 35.36 21.81
CA ALA A 149 -28.00 35.64 20.87
C ALA A 149 -26.79 34.70 21.08
N VAL A 150 -26.21 34.20 19.98
CA VAL A 150 -24.96 33.40 20.01
C VAL A 150 -23.77 34.29 20.30
N ARG A 151 -22.94 33.90 21.27
CA ARG A 151 -21.73 34.63 21.67
C ARG A 151 -20.47 33.79 21.44
N ASP A 152 -19.34 34.45 21.15
CA ASP A 152 -18.02 33.80 21.11
C ASP A 152 -17.39 33.65 22.51
N ALA A 153 -16.22 33.03 22.58
CA ALA A 153 -15.45 32.84 23.82
C ALA A 153 -15.06 34.17 24.52
N SER A 154 -15.11 35.30 23.81
CA SER A 154 -14.87 36.65 24.36
C SER A 154 -16.17 37.39 24.73
N GLY A 155 -17.33 36.73 24.58
CA GLY A 155 -18.64 37.25 24.93
C GLY A 155 -19.30 38.13 23.86
N HIS A 156 -18.71 38.29 22.67
CA HIS A 156 -19.26 39.09 21.57
C HIS A 156 -20.34 38.34 20.81
N VAL A 157 -21.40 39.04 20.40
CA VAL A 157 -22.49 38.45 19.61
C VAL A 157 -22.02 38.21 18.17
N ILE A 158 -22.01 36.95 17.74
CA ILE A 158 -21.43 36.54 16.44
C ILE A 158 -22.47 36.35 15.31
N GLY A 159 -23.66 36.94 15.42
CA GLY A 159 -24.75 36.72 14.47
C GLY A 159 -24.39 37.02 13.00
N GLU A 160 -23.63 38.09 12.75
CA GLU A 160 -23.24 38.50 11.38
C GLU A 160 -22.06 37.68 10.83
N SER A 161 -21.08 37.34 11.67
CA SER A 161 -20.00 36.42 11.32
C SER A 161 -20.54 35.04 10.97
N LEU A 162 -21.46 34.53 11.80
CA LEU A 162 -22.08 33.23 11.60
C LEU A 162 -22.99 33.20 10.37
N TYR A 163 -23.70 34.30 10.10
CA TYR A 163 -24.43 34.45 8.84
C TYR A 163 -23.50 34.31 7.63
N ASN A 164 -22.36 35.01 7.62
CA ASN A 164 -21.43 34.97 6.49
C ASN A 164 -20.91 33.55 6.20
N VAL A 165 -20.70 32.74 7.24
CA VAL A 165 -20.28 31.34 7.09
C VAL A 165 -21.44 30.47 6.59
N LEU A 166 -22.61 30.55 7.22
CA LEU A 166 -23.76 29.71 6.90
C LEU A 166 -24.39 30.03 5.54
N ALA A 167 -24.34 31.28 5.10
CA ALA A 167 -24.88 31.74 3.82
C ALA A 167 -24.05 31.29 2.62
N GLN A 168 -22.79 30.90 2.83
CA GLN A 168 -21.86 30.42 1.79
C GLN A 168 -21.90 28.90 1.58
N LEU A 169 -22.68 28.16 2.37
CA LEU A 169 -22.82 26.72 2.19
C LEU A 169 -23.54 26.41 0.86
N PRO A 170 -23.19 25.30 0.16
CA PRO A 170 -23.86 24.89 -1.08
C PRO A 170 -25.37 24.72 -0.91
N GLU A 171 -25.78 24.20 0.25
CA GLU A 171 -27.16 24.14 0.70
C GLU A 171 -27.30 24.97 1.98
N PRO A 172 -27.66 26.26 1.87
CA PRO A 172 -27.79 27.13 3.03
C PRO A 172 -28.94 26.65 3.92
N PRO A 173 -28.77 26.72 5.26
CA PRO A 173 -29.73 26.16 6.18
C PRO A 173 -31.08 26.87 6.08
N GLN A 174 -32.14 26.07 6.20
CA GLN A 174 -33.52 26.53 6.23
C GLN A 174 -34.12 26.22 7.60
N LEU A 175 -34.85 27.18 8.16
CA LEU A 175 -35.59 26.98 9.40
C LEU A 175 -36.97 27.61 9.22
N ASP A 176 -38.02 26.87 9.61
CA ASP A 176 -39.42 27.29 9.45
C ASP A 176 -39.80 27.69 8.00
N GLY A 177 -39.17 27.06 7.00
CA GLY A 177 -39.42 27.31 5.58
C GLY A 177 -38.79 28.59 5.02
N MET A 178 -37.98 29.32 5.80
CA MET A 178 -37.21 30.47 5.33
C MET A 178 -35.73 30.11 5.20
N ASN A 179 -35.15 30.47 4.06
CA ASN A 179 -33.71 30.42 3.83
C ASN A 179 -33.00 31.53 4.62
N ILE A 180 -31.78 31.28 5.08
CA ILE A 180 -30.94 32.26 5.77
C ILE A 180 -30.82 33.62 5.04
N HIS A 181 -30.77 33.61 3.70
CA HIS A 181 -30.75 34.83 2.88
C HIS A 181 -32.07 35.61 2.96
N GLU A 182 -33.20 34.91 2.98
CA GLU A 182 -34.52 35.53 3.13
C GLU A 182 -34.75 36.05 4.55
N ALA A 183 -34.26 35.31 5.55
CA ALA A 183 -34.32 35.67 6.95
C ALA A 183 -33.55 36.99 7.21
N TYR A 184 -32.36 37.14 6.62
CA TYR A 184 -31.55 38.36 6.77
C TYR A 184 -32.23 39.61 6.21
N GLY A 185 -32.98 39.48 5.11
CA GLY A 185 -33.71 40.60 4.51
C GLY A 185 -35.05 40.94 5.17
N LYS A 186 -35.71 39.98 5.83
CA LYS A 186 -37.09 40.11 6.35
C LYS A 186 -37.18 40.35 7.87
N LEU A 187 -36.21 39.88 8.66
CA LEU A 187 -36.24 39.93 10.13
C LEU A 187 -35.49 41.15 10.67
N THR A 188 -35.91 41.65 11.85
CA THR A 188 -35.10 42.66 12.57
C THR A 188 -33.80 42.04 13.08
N LYS A 189 -32.78 42.85 13.40
CA LYS A 189 -31.49 42.35 13.90
C LYS A 189 -31.62 41.39 15.09
N GLU A 190 -32.53 41.69 16.01
CA GLU A 190 -32.81 40.87 17.18
C GLU A 190 -33.45 39.53 16.79
N GLN A 191 -34.49 39.57 15.95
CA GLN A 191 -35.18 38.38 15.46
C GLN A 191 -34.27 37.50 14.60
N PHE A 192 -33.41 38.11 13.79
CA PHE A 192 -32.41 37.43 12.99
C PHE A 192 -31.34 36.78 13.87
N SER A 193 -30.88 37.45 14.93
CA SER A 193 -29.92 36.85 15.88
C SER A 193 -30.50 35.61 16.58
N ALA A 194 -31.78 35.65 16.94
CA ALA A 194 -32.49 34.50 17.52
C ALA A 194 -32.73 33.39 16.48
N PHE A 195 -33.02 33.74 15.23
CA PHE A 195 -33.12 32.78 14.11
C PHE A 195 -31.78 32.06 13.89
N ILE A 196 -30.69 32.81 13.81
CA ILE A 196 -29.33 32.28 13.67
C ILE A 196 -28.96 31.39 14.86
N ALA A 197 -29.32 31.76 16.09
CA ALA A 197 -29.07 30.93 17.26
C ALA A 197 -29.80 29.58 17.21
N LYS A 198 -31.04 29.56 16.71
CA LYS A 198 -31.79 28.30 16.51
C LYS A 198 -31.16 27.46 15.40
N VAL A 199 -30.82 28.06 14.26
CA VAL A 199 -30.13 27.37 13.14
C VAL A 199 -28.80 26.79 13.60
N TRP A 200 -28.01 27.58 14.33
CA TRP A 200 -26.74 27.15 14.91
C TRP A 200 -26.91 25.94 15.82
N LYS A 201 -27.87 26.00 16.76
CA LYS A 201 -28.13 24.91 17.70
C LYS A 201 -28.60 23.63 16.99
N ALA A 202 -29.47 23.75 15.98
CA ALA A 202 -29.91 22.62 15.18
C ALA A 202 -28.75 21.99 14.40
N ARG A 203 -27.89 22.80 13.80
CA ARG A 203 -26.73 22.31 13.03
C ARG A 203 -25.66 21.70 13.93
N GLN A 204 -25.43 22.26 15.12
CA GLN A 204 -24.53 21.66 16.12
C GLN A 204 -25.03 20.28 16.57
N ALA A 205 -26.34 20.12 16.76
CA ALA A 205 -26.93 18.82 17.06
C ALA A 205 -26.73 17.83 15.90
N GLU A 206 -26.96 18.27 14.66
CA GLU A 206 -26.77 17.43 13.47
C GLU A 206 -25.30 17.03 13.25
N LEU A 207 -24.36 17.98 13.40
CA LEU A 207 -22.92 17.69 13.33
C LEU A 207 -22.49 16.73 14.44
N LYS A 208 -23.02 16.91 15.66
CA LYS A 208 -22.76 15.99 16.77
C LYS A 208 -23.27 14.59 16.45
N GLU A 209 -24.48 14.47 15.92
CA GLU A 209 -25.05 13.19 15.49
C GLU A 209 -24.25 12.53 14.36
N ALA A 210 -23.91 13.30 13.31
CA ALA A 210 -23.08 12.81 12.20
C ALA A 210 -21.68 12.39 12.69
N SER A 211 -21.06 13.16 13.57
CA SER A 211 -19.75 12.84 14.14
C SER A 211 -19.78 11.58 15.02
N ALA A 212 -20.88 11.31 15.71
CA ALA A 212 -21.06 10.10 16.52
C ALA A 212 -21.21 8.84 15.65
N GLN A 213 -21.59 8.98 14.39
CA GLN A 213 -21.64 7.88 13.41
C GLN A 213 -20.29 7.61 12.74
N ILE A 214 -19.32 8.53 12.85
CA ILE A 214 -17.97 8.32 12.33
C ILE A 214 -17.25 7.35 13.26
N ARG A 215 -16.77 6.24 12.70
CA ARG A 215 -15.97 5.26 13.43
C ARG A 215 -14.64 5.90 13.85
N ASP A 216 -14.29 5.74 15.12
CA ASP A 216 -12.95 6.08 15.61
C ASP A 216 -11.97 5.00 15.14
N GLU A 217 -11.28 5.27 14.04
CA GLU A 217 -10.38 4.32 13.39
C GLU A 217 -9.24 3.85 14.31
N VAL A 218 -8.72 4.75 15.17
CA VAL A 218 -7.64 4.44 16.11
C VAL A 218 -8.15 3.49 17.19
N LYS A 219 -9.30 3.77 17.79
CA LYS A 219 -9.90 2.86 18.78
C LYS A 219 -10.25 1.51 18.17
N TYR A 220 -10.86 1.51 16.98
CA TYR A 220 -11.20 0.27 16.29
C TYR A 220 -9.96 -0.59 16.03
N MET A 221 -8.88 0.01 15.53
CA MET A 221 -7.62 -0.70 15.30
C MET A 221 -7.01 -1.20 16.61
N GLN A 222 -7.05 -0.40 17.69
CA GLN A 222 -6.58 -0.81 19.01
C GLN A 222 -7.36 -2.02 19.55
N GLU A 223 -8.68 -2.06 19.40
CA GLU A 223 -9.52 -3.21 19.81
C GLU A 223 -9.13 -4.51 19.08
N LEU A 224 -8.80 -4.40 17.79
CA LEU A 224 -8.30 -5.55 17.02
C LEU A 224 -6.91 -5.99 17.51
N ILE A 225 -6.00 -5.04 17.78
CA ILE A 225 -4.66 -5.33 18.32
C ILE A 225 -4.76 -5.96 19.70
N ASP A 226 -5.64 -5.45 20.57
CA ASP A 226 -5.89 -5.97 21.92
C ASP A 226 -6.33 -7.44 21.86
N THR A 227 -7.12 -7.81 20.84
CA THR A 227 -7.50 -9.21 20.60
C THR A 227 -6.29 -10.09 20.28
N LEU A 228 -5.29 -9.58 19.56
CA LEU A 228 -4.07 -10.35 19.23
C LEU A 228 -3.15 -10.59 20.43
N VAL A 229 -3.10 -9.65 21.38
CA VAL A 229 -2.21 -9.73 22.55
C VAL A 229 -2.89 -10.33 23.78
N THR A 230 -4.21 -10.45 23.76
CA THR A 230 -4.97 -11.08 24.83
C THR A 230 -4.52 -12.53 24.99
N PRO A 231 -4.07 -12.96 26.19
CA PRO A 231 -3.66 -14.34 26.40
C PRO A 231 -4.87 -15.26 26.24
N THR A 232 -4.63 -16.46 25.71
CA THR A 232 -5.66 -17.48 25.58
C THR A 232 -6.25 -17.81 26.94
N THR A 233 -7.51 -17.42 27.15
CA THR A 233 -8.27 -17.70 28.37
C THR A 233 -9.59 -18.37 27.97
N GLY A 234 -9.89 -19.52 28.58
CA GLY A 234 -11.08 -20.29 28.24
C GLY A 234 -10.89 -21.21 27.04
N ASP A 235 -11.88 -21.24 26.14
CA ASP A 235 -11.93 -22.14 25.00
C ASP A 235 -10.92 -21.71 23.92
N VAL A 236 -9.99 -22.62 23.58
CA VAL A 236 -8.89 -22.38 22.64
C VAL A 236 -9.43 -22.15 21.23
N ASP A 237 -10.48 -22.88 20.82
CA ASP A 237 -11.03 -22.77 19.47
C ASP A 237 -11.74 -21.43 19.27
N VAL A 238 -12.45 -20.95 20.31
CA VAL A 238 -13.10 -19.63 20.31
C VAL A 238 -12.05 -18.53 20.28
N HIS A 239 -10.98 -18.65 21.07
CA HIS A 239 -9.90 -17.68 21.07
C HIS A 239 -9.19 -17.63 19.71
N GLU A 240 -8.89 -18.79 19.12
CA GLU A 240 -8.31 -18.86 17.77
C GLU A 240 -9.22 -18.19 16.72
N ALA A 241 -10.53 -18.45 16.77
CA ALA A 241 -11.48 -17.83 15.85
C ALA A 241 -11.51 -16.29 15.97
N ASN A 242 -11.45 -15.76 17.21
CA ASN A 242 -11.40 -14.32 17.45
C ASN A 242 -10.10 -13.69 16.92
N VAL A 243 -8.97 -14.37 17.11
CA VAL A 243 -7.67 -13.91 16.57
C VAL A 243 -7.70 -13.91 15.03
N ILE A 244 -8.26 -14.95 14.41
CA ILE A 244 -8.40 -15.02 12.94
C ILE A 244 -9.28 -13.88 12.42
N ASP A 245 -10.44 -13.64 13.03
CA ASP A 245 -11.35 -12.55 12.65
C ASP A 245 -10.70 -11.17 12.83
N ALA A 246 -9.96 -10.96 13.93
CA ALA A 246 -9.22 -9.72 14.14
C ALA A 246 -8.13 -9.52 13.08
N LEU A 247 -7.37 -10.57 12.73
CA LEU A 247 -6.36 -10.50 11.68
C LEU A 247 -6.97 -10.25 10.30
N GLU A 248 -8.14 -10.82 9.99
CA GLU A 248 -8.84 -10.56 8.73
C GLU A 248 -9.26 -9.09 8.61
N LYS A 249 -9.81 -8.53 9.69
CA LYS A 249 -10.16 -7.10 9.74
C LYS A 249 -8.92 -6.21 9.64
N LEU A 250 -7.85 -6.55 10.36
CA LEU A 250 -6.59 -5.81 10.28
C LEU A 250 -6.01 -5.84 8.87
N GLU A 251 -6.10 -6.97 8.16
CA GLU A 251 -5.61 -7.07 6.78
C GLU A 251 -6.23 -6.00 5.88
N TRP A 252 -7.54 -5.79 6.00
CA TRP A 252 -8.26 -4.76 5.25
C TRP A 252 -7.80 -3.35 5.62
N GLU A 253 -7.63 -3.08 6.92
CA GLU A 253 -7.23 -1.75 7.41
C GLU A 253 -5.81 -1.38 6.95
N VAL A 254 -4.85 -2.33 7.00
CA VAL A 254 -3.43 -2.06 6.67
C VAL A 254 -3.12 -2.02 5.17
N GLN A 255 -4.12 -2.18 4.30
CA GLN A 255 -3.94 -1.93 2.86
C GLN A 255 -3.73 -0.43 2.57
N ASP A 256 -4.20 0.44 3.45
CA ASP A 256 -3.95 1.87 3.43
C ASP A 256 -2.62 2.19 4.13
N LEU A 257 -1.77 2.99 3.48
CA LEU A 257 -0.42 3.32 3.96
C LEU A 257 -0.43 4.13 5.27
N ASP A 258 -1.37 5.06 5.43
CA ASP A 258 -1.47 5.87 6.64
C ASP A 258 -1.93 4.98 7.81
N LYS A 259 -2.89 4.10 7.56
CA LYS A 259 -3.34 3.11 8.55
C LYS A 259 -2.27 2.09 8.89
N ALA A 260 -1.44 1.66 7.93
CA ALA A 260 -0.31 0.78 8.20
C ALA A 260 0.74 1.43 9.13
N LYS A 261 0.92 2.76 9.01
CA LYS A 261 1.79 3.53 9.92
C LYS A 261 1.18 3.64 11.32
N ASP A 262 -0.11 3.93 11.42
CA ASP A 262 -0.82 3.95 12.70
C ASP A 262 -0.79 2.58 13.37
N PHE A 263 -1.05 1.52 12.61
CA PHE A 263 -0.96 0.12 13.03
C PHE A 263 0.39 -0.23 13.66
N ASN A 264 1.50 0.20 13.03
CA ASN A 264 2.82 0.03 13.63
C ASN A 264 3.00 0.89 14.90
N THR A 265 2.51 2.13 14.89
CA THR A 265 2.60 3.04 16.04
C THR A 265 1.86 2.52 17.27
N LEU A 266 0.74 1.84 17.06
CA LEU A 266 -0.05 1.16 18.10
C LEU A 266 0.57 -0.20 18.55
N GLY A 267 1.70 -0.61 17.97
CA GLY A 267 2.36 -1.90 18.27
C GLY A 267 1.74 -3.10 17.57
N GLY A 268 0.77 -2.89 16.68
CA GLY A 268 0.04 -3.96 15.98
C GLY A 268 0.93 -4.78 15.03
N LEU A 269 1.88 -4.13 14.35
CA LEU A 269 2.80 -4.84 13.45
C LEU A 269 3.68 -5.83 14.21
N GLU A 270 4.27 -5.40 15.32
CA GLU A 270 5.08 -6.27 16.19
C GLU A 270 4.24 -7.41 16.77
N ALA A 271 3.04 -7.13 17.28
CA ALA A 271 2.13 -8.16 17.77
C ALA A 271 1.78 -9.20 16.69
N THR A 272 1.55 -8.75 15.46
CA THR A 272 1.24 -9.63 14.32
C THR A 272 2.43 -10.48 13.90
N VAL A 273 3.65 -9.93 13.95
CA VAL A 273 4.88 -10.67 13.64
C VAL A 273 5.10 -11.84 14.62
N HIS A 274 4.70 -11.70 15.89
CA HIS A 274 4.74 -12.82 16.85
C HIS A 274 3.82 -13.98 16.44
N HIS A 275 2.67 -13.68 15.84
CA HIS A 275 1.72 -14.69 15.34
C HIS A 275 2.19 -15.45 14.10
N LEU A 276 3.29 -15.03 13.45
CA LEU A 276 3.91 -15.80 12.37
C LEU A 276 4.46 -17.17 12.82
N ASN A 277 4.65 -17.36 14.12
CA ASN A 277 5.05 -18.63 14.73
C ASN A 277 3.96 -19.22 15.66
N ALA A 278 2.69 -18.83 15.48
CA ALA A 278 1.58 -19.41 16.24
C ALA A 278 1.43 -20.92 16.01
N SER A 279 0.89 -21.68 16.96
CA SER A 279 0.67 -23.13 16.77
C SER A 279 -0.25 -23.41 15.57
N SER A 280 -1.36 -22.67 15.46
CA SER A 280 -2.31 -22.79 14.35
C SER A 280 -1.76 -22.27 13.03
N TYR A 281 -1.79 -23.12 12.00
CA TYR A 281 -1.43 -22.74 10.63
C TYR A 281 -2.37 -21.68 10.04
N LYS A 282 -3.63 -21.63 10.48
CA LYS A 282 -4.60 -20.61 10.04
C LYS A 282 -4.21 -19.23 10.58
N VAL A 283 -3.86 -19.15 11.87
CA VAL A 283 -3.36 -17.91 12.49
C VAL A 283 -2.07 -17.45 11.80
N ARG A 284 -1.10 -18.35 11.58
CA ARG A 284 0.12 -18.03 10.83
C ARG A 284 -0.17 -17.49 9.43
N SER A 285 -1.12 -18.13 8.72
CA SER A 285 -1.53 -17.72 7.38
C SER A 285 -2.11 -16.30 7.36
N MET A 286 -2.97 -15.98 8.32
CA MET A 286 -3.58 -14.66 8.43
C MET A 286 -2.57 -13.59 8.86
N ALA A 287 -1.72 -13.89 9.84
CA ALA A 287 -0.65 -12.99 10.27
C ALA A 287 0.30 -12.65 9.11
N ALA A 288 0.68 -13.63 8.30
CA ALA A 288 1.50 -13.41 7.11
C ALA A 288 0.80 -12.54 6.07
N TRP A 289 -0.52 -12.67 5.93
CA TRP A 289 -1.29 -11.81 5.03
C TRP A 289 -1.28 -10.36 5.51
N VAL A 290 -1.58 -10.10 6.79
CA VAL A 290 -1.53 -8.76 7.40
C VAL A 290 -0.13 -8.15 7.25
N VAL A 291 0.92 -8.87 7.64
CA VAL A 291 2.31 -8.39 7.51
C VAL A 291 2.63 -8.06 6.06
N GLY A 292 2.29 -8.96 5.12
CA GLY A 292 2.54 -8.73 3.70
C GLY A 292 1.81 -7.50 3.16
N SER A 293 0.56 -7.27 3.54
CA SER A 293 -0.22 -6.09 3.11
C SER A 293 0.31 -4.79 3.74
N ALA A 294 0.62 -4.79 5.03
CA ALA A 294 1.13 -3.61 5.74
C ALA A 294 2.48 -3.10 5.23
N VAL A 295 3.34 -3.98 4.71
CA VAL A 295 4.71 -3.62 4.26
C VAL A 295 4.83 -3.44 2.76
N LYS A 296 3.78 -3.78 2.00
CA LYS A 296 3.83 -3.82 0.53
C LYS A 296 4.12 -2.42 -0.03
N HIS A 297 5.18 -2.31 -0.83
CA HIS A 297 5.66 -1.04 -1.39
C HIS A 297 5.93 0.05 -0.34
N TYR A 298 6.22 -0.33 0.92
CA TYR A 298 6.47 0.60 2.01
C TYR A 298 7.76 0.28 2.75
N GLU A 299 8.88 0.86 2.29
CA GLU A 299 10.24 0.55 2.78
C GLU A 299 10.41 0.70 4.30
N GLN A 300 9.76 1.71 4.87
CA GLN A 300 9.80 1.97 6.31
C GLN A 300 9.12 0.84 7.09
N ALA A 301 7.93 0.41 6.65
CA ALA A 301 7.21 -0.70 7.26
C ALA A 301 7.89 -2.05 7.07
N GLN A 302 8.52 -2.28 5.91
CA GLN A 302 9.39 -3.44 5.72
C GLN A 302 10.50 -3.46 6.79
N THR A 303 11.17 -2.32 7.03
CA THR A 303 12.22 -2.21 8.05
C THR A 303 11.69 -2.47 9.46
N TRP A 304 10.51 -1.95 9.81
CA TRP A 304 9.87 -2.24 11.11
C TRP A 304 9.56 -3.73 11.29
N ALA A 305 8.99 -4.38 10.28
CA ALA A 305 8.70 -5.81 10.31
C ALA A 305 9.99 -6.65 10.45
N LEU A 306 11.07 -6.27 9.77
CA LEU A 306 12.37 -6.92 9.92
C LEU A 306 12.92 -6.79 11.35
N GLN A 307 12.81 -5.60 11.95
CA GLN A 307 13.23 -5.35 13.34
C GLN A 307 12.41 -6.15 14.36
N ALA A 308 11.12 -6.37 14.07
CA ALA A 308 10.25 -7.25 14.85
C ALA A 308 10.54 -8.75 14.66
N GLY A 309 11.46 -9.13 13.77
CA GLY A 309 11.84 -10.54 13.56
C GLY A 309 11.01 -11.28 12.52
N ALA A 310 10.39 -10.58 11.56
CA ALA A 310 9.55 -11.22 10.55
C ALA A 310 10.31 -12.23 9.67
N MET A 311 11.53 -11.91 9.22
CA MET A 311 12.30 -12.75 8.28
C MET A 311 12.49 -14.20 8.77
N PRO A 312 13.08 -14.47 9.95
CA PRO A 312 13.27 -15.85 10.41
C PRO A 312 11.95 -16.60 10.61
N ASN A 313 10.89 -15.94 11.11
CA ASN A 313 9.58 -16.57 11.31
C ASN A 313 8.92 -16.97 9.97
N VAL A 314 9.03 -16.09 8.96
CA VAL A 314 8.55 -16.37 7.60
C VAL A 314 9.29 -17.57 7.01
N LEU A 315 10.62 -17.56 7.06
CA LEU A 315 11.44 -18.65 6.49
C LEU A 315 11.24 -19.97 7.23
N HIS A 316 11.11 -19.95 8.56
CA HIS A 316 10.82 -21.15 9.35
C HIS A 316 9.46 -21.77 8.95
N SER A 317 8.45 -20.95 8.70
CA SER A 317 7.13 -21.42 8.27
C SER A 317 7.14 -22.04 6.85
N LEU A 318 8.06 -21.60 5.99
CA LEU A 318 8.20 -22.14 4.63
C LEU A 318 8.80 -23.56 4.56
N VAL A 319 9.53 -23.98 5.60
CA VAL A 319 10.13 -25.32 5.69
C VAL A 319 9.27 -26.33 6.43
N VAL A 320 8.12 -25.92 6.97
CA VAL A 320 7.17 -26.83 7.63
C VAL A 320 6.60 -27.82 6.60
N ASP A 321 6.72 -29.11 6.88
CA ASP A 321 6.04 -30.15 6.10
C ASP A 321 4.75 -30.57 6.84
N PRO A 322 3.65 -30.84 6.12
CA PRO A 322 2.43 -31.32 6.75
C PRO A 322 2.65 -32.69 7.40
N HIS A 323 2.31 -32.81 8.68
CA HIS A 323 2.44 -34.08 9.42
C HIS A 323 1.38 -35.10 9.00
N GLU A 324 0.17 -34.62 8.71
CA GLU A 324 -0.99 -35.40 8.34
C GLU A 324 -1.53 -34.91 6.99
N GLU A 325 -2.09 -35.81 6.19
CA GLU A 325 -2.55 -35.52 4.83
C GLU A 325 -3.73 -34.52 4.81
N ASP A 326 -4.58 -34.54 5.83
CA ASP A 326 -5.72 -33.63 6.00
C ASP A 326 -5.30 -32.19 6.35
N GLN A 327 -4.10 -31.99 6.89
CA GLN A 327 -3.55 -30.67 7.19
C GLN A 327 -2.80 -30.05 6.00
N ALA A 328 -2.50 -30.83 4.97
CA ALA A 328 -1.67 -30.42 3.85
C ALA A 328 -2.16 -29.13 3.17
N ASP A 329 -3.46 -29.04 2.87
CA ASP A 329 -4.04 -27.86 2.23
C ASP A 329 -3.89 -26.59 3.09
N THR A 330 -4.05 -26.73 4.41
CA THR A 330 -3.92 -25.61 5.36
C THR A 330 -2.45 -25.16 5.46
N VAL A 331 -1.51 -26.11 5.56
CA VAL A 331 -0.07 -25.81 5.57
C VAL A 331 0.35 -25.13 4.27
N TYR A 332 -0.08 -25.65 3.12
CA TYR A 332 0.25 -25.04 1.83
C TYR A 332 -0.41 -23.66 1.66
N ALA A 333 -1.62 -23.44 2.18
CA ALA A 333 -2.25 -22.11 2.19
C ALA A 333 -1.44 -21.11 3.00
N MET A 334 -0.99 -21.50 4.20
CA MET A 334 -0.11 -20.71 5.04
C MET A 334 1.21 -20.38 4.32
N GLN A 335 1.86 -21.36 3.70
CA GLN A 335 3.11 -21.13 2.96
C GLN A 335 2.95 -20.18 1.77
N ARG A 336 1.81 -20.22 1.07
CA ARG A 336 1.50 -19.25 0.00
C ARG A 336 1.41 -17.82 0.53
N LYS A 337 0.87 -17.61 1.74
CA LYS A 337 0.83 -16.31 2.41
C LYS A 337 2.19 -15.89 2.96
N MET A 338 3.00 -16.83 3.46
CA MET A 338 4.39 -16.57 3.83
C MET A 338 5.23 -16.13 2.64
N LEU A 339 5.08 -16.75 1.46
CA LEU A 339 5.74 -16.29 0.24
C LEU A 339 5.25 -14.91 -0.21
N TYR A 340 3.97 -14.60 -0.02
CA TYR A 340 3.45 -13.24 -0.26
C TYR A 340 4.11 -12.21 0.66
N ALA A 341 4.17 -12.49 1.96
CA ALA A 341 4.86 -11.63 2.93
C ALA A 341 6.35 -11.48 2.60
N LEU A 342 7.03 -12.58 2.25
CA LEU A 342 8.43 -12.56 1.87
C LEU A 342 8.68 -11.69 0.63
N SER A 343 7.87 -11.84 -0.41
CA SER A 343 7.95 -10.99 -1.59
C SER A 343 7.77 -9.52 -1.24
N ALA A 344 6.76 -9.19 -0.43
CA ALA A 344 6.49 -7.83 0.02
C ALA A 344 7.64 -7.26 0.86
N LEU A 345 8.27 -8.06 1.72
CA LEU A 345 9.42 -7.65 2.53
C LEU A 345 10.67 -7.36 1.68
N THR A 346 10.94 -8.20 0.69
CA THR A 346 12.20 -8.15 -0.09
C THR A 346 12.18 -7.20 -1.28
N GLN A 347 11.01 -6.71 -1.67
CA GLN A 347 10.86 -5.82 -2.82
C GLN A 347 11.54 -4.47 -2.55
N ALA A 348 12.47 -4.09 -3.42
CA ALA A 348 13.18 -2.80 -3.35
C ALA A 348 13.76 -2.50 -1.96
N ASN A 349 14.25 -3.53 -1.26
CA ASN A 349 14.77 -3.40 0.10
C ASN A 349 16.04 -4.22 0.30
N ASP A 350 17.17 -3.54 0.21
CA ASP A 350 18.50 -4.14 0.32
C ASP A 350 18.71 -4.91 1.62
N LYS A 351 18.16 -4.38 2.74
CA LYS A 351 18.29 -5.02 4.05
C LYS A 351 17.54 -6.35 4.07
N ALA A 352 16.30 -6.36 3.58
CA ALA A 352 15.50 -7.59 3.48
C ALA A 352 16.15 -8.61 2.54
N GLN A 353 16.67 -8.17 1.39
CA GLN A 353 17.36 -9.01 0.41
C GLN A 353 18.65 -9.62 0.98
N ALA A 354 19.46 -8.82 1.69
CA ALA A 354 20.63 -9.31 2.40
C ALA A 354 20.27 -10.31 3.50
N LEU A 355 19.17 -10.07 4.23
CA LEU A 355 18.68 -11.00 5.26
C LEU A 355 18.15 -12.30 4.65
N LEU A 356 17.50 -12.26 3.47
CA LEU A 356 17.07 -13.45 2.74
C LEU A 356 18.28 -14.35 2.43
N LEU A 357 19.36 -13.76 1.92
CA LEU A 357 20.62 -14.49 1.64
C LEU A 357 21.23 -15.09 2.91
N ARG A 358 21.30 -14.31 3.99
CA ARG A 358 21.94 -14.73 5.25
C ARG A 358 21.19 -15.84 5.99
N ASN A 359 19.91 -16.01 5.72
CA ASN A 359 19.04 -17.00 6.38
C ASN A 359 18.67 -18.16 5.45
N ASP A 360 19.54 -18.53 4.50
CA ASP A 360 19.34 -19.64 3.55
C ASP A 360 18.06 -19.55 2.72
N GLY A 361 17.50 -18.34 2.55
CA GLY A 361 16.23 -18.14 1.88
C GLY A 361 16.22 -18.64 0.44
N VAL A 362 17.32 -18.46 -0.29
CA VAL A 362 17.45 -18.96 -1.68
C VAL A 362 17.36 -20.49 -1.75
N HIS A 363 18.01 -21.19 -0.81
CA HIS A 363 17.96 -22.64 -0.73
C HIS A 363 16.56 -23.14 -0.34
N ILE A 364 15.87 -22.44 0.57
CA ILE A 364 14.47 -22.74 0.93
C ILE A 364 13.58 -22.63 -0.31
N LEU A 365 13.72 -21.56 -1.11
CA LEU A 365 12.94 -21.38 -2.35
C LEU A 365 13.22 -22.50 -3.37
N ALA A 366 14.50 -22.88 -3.54
CA ALA A 366 14.87 -23.99 -4.42
C ALA A 366 14.21 -25.31 -3.98
N ASN A 367 14.23 -25.63 -2.69
CA ASN A 367 13.61 -26.84 -2.15
C ASN A 367 12.09 -26.86 -2.37
N ILE A 368 11.41 -25.72 -2.14
CA ILE A 368 9.98 -25.60 -2.44
C ILE A 368 9.74 -25.87 -3.91
N MET A 369 10.52 -25.25 -4.81
CA MET A 369 10.37 -25.41 -6.26
C MET A 369 10.65 -26.85 -6.73
N GLN A 370 11.58 -27.56 -6.11
CA GLN A 370 11.96 -28.91 -6.53
C GLN A 370 11.04 -30.01 -5.99
N ASP A 371 10.38 -29.79 -4.85
CA ASP A 371 9.54 -30.82 -4.21
C ASP A 371 8.23 -31.06 -4.96
N ALA A 372 8.17 -32.15 -5.73
CA ALA A 372 7.01 -32.55 -6.50
C ALA A 372 5.77 -32.91 -5.65
N ARG A 373 5.93 -33.12 -4.33
CA ARG A 373 4.81 -33.36 -3.40
C ARG A 373 4.02 -32.07 -3.13
N ARG A 374 4.66 -30.91 -3.32
CA ARG A 374 4.04 -29.60 -3.10
C ARG A 374 3.21 -29.18 -4.32
N PRO A 375 2.04 -28.54 -4.14
CA PRO A 375 1.20 -28.11 -5.25
C PRO A 375 1.92 -27.15 -6.21
N ALA A 376 1.65 -27.27 -7.50
CA ALA A 376 2.25 -26.41 -8.53
C ALA A 376 2.03 -24.90 -8.25
N THR A 377 0.91 -24.52 -7.63
CA THR A 377 0.61 -23.13 -7.24
C THR A 377 1.54 -22.59 -6.15
N LEU A 378 1.98 -23.44 -5.21
CA LEU A 378 2.94 -23.06 -4.18
C LEU A 378 4.35 -22.97 -4.77
N ARG A 379 4.75 -23.99 -5.55
CA ARG A 379 6.04 -24.02 -6.26
C ARG A 379 6.21 -22.82 -7.18
N HIS A 380 5.14 -22.43 -7.88
CA HIS A 380 5.11 -21.24 -8.74
C HIS A 380 5.33 -19.94 -7.97
N LYS A 381 4.75 -19.77 -6.77
CA LYS A 381 5.00 -18.57 -5.95
C LYS A 381 6.46 -18.42 -5.55
N ALA A 382 7.15 -19.53 -5.24
CA ALA A 382 8.57 -19.50 -4.94
C ALA A 382 9.39 -19.11 -6.18
N LEU A 383 9.02 -19.64 -7.36
CA LEU A 383 9.60 -19.24 -8.64
C LEU A 383 9.38 -17.75 -8.93
N GLN A 384 8.17 -17.23 -8.69
CA GLN A 384 7.83 -15.82 -8.93
C GLN A 384 8.64 -14.88 -8.05
N LEU A 385 8.90 -15.23 -6.79
CA LEU A 385 9.78 -14.46 -5.92
C LEU A 385 11.21 -14.41 -6.48
N ALA A 386 11.76 -15.56 -6.90
CA ALA A 386 13.07 -15.61 -7.51
C ALA A 386 13.15 -14.76 -8.79
N LEU A 387 12.15 -14.89 -9.67
CA LEU A 387 12.04 -14.09 -10.89
C LEU A 387 11.96 -12.59 -10.58
N HIS A 388 11.16 -12.19 -9.60
CA HIS A 388 11.03 -10.78 -9.20
C HIS A 388 12.36 -10.19 -8.74
N LEU A 389 13.10 -10.88 -7.86
CA LEU A 389 14.41 -10.42 -7.37
C LEU A 389 15.47 -10.39 -8.47
N VAL A 390 15.42 -11.34 -9.39
CA VAL A 390 16.27 -11.40 -10.58
C VAL A 390 16.02 -10.21 -11.52
N LEU A 391 14.75 -9.88 -11.77
CA LEU A 391 14.38 -8.75 -12.61
C LEU A 391 14.78 -7.42 -11.95
N GLU A 392 14.59 -7.32 -10.64
CA GLU A 392 15.04 -6.18 -9.84
C GLU A 392 16.56 -5.98 -9.96
N ALA A 393 17.34 -7.08 -9.88
CA ALA A 393 18.79 -7.04 -10.05
C ALA A 393 19.23 -6.50 -11.43
N ARG A 394 18.46 -6.77 -12.49
CA ARG A 394 18.74 -6.24 -13.83
C ARG A 394 18.47 -4.75 -13.94
N THR A 395 17.44 -4.26 -13.25
CA THR A 395 17.08 -2.83 -13.26
C THR A 395 17.96 -1.99 -12.34
N ALA A 396 18.49 -2.59 -11.27
CA ALA A 396 19.19 -1.87 -10.22
C ALA A 396 20.54 -1.30 -10.65
N ALA A 397 21.12 -1.72 -11.80
CA ALA A 397 22.28 -1.16 -12.50
C ALA A 397 23.23 -0.30 -11.63
N SER A 398 23.66 -0.81 -10.48
CA SER A 398 24.54 -0.09 -9.57
C SER A 398 25.97 -0.53 -9.87
N GLU A 399 26.86 0.44 -10.10
CA GLU A 399 28.29 0.21 -10.33
C GLU A 399 29.01 -0.40 -9.11
N ASP A 400 28.31 -0.53 -7.97
CA ASP A 400 28.86 -1.03 -6.73
C ASP A 400 28.61 -2.54 -6.56
N GLY A 401 29.68 -3.34 -6.71
CA GLY A 401 29.64 -4.82 -6.64
C GLY A 401 29.25 -5.40 -5.26
N GLN A 402 28.82 -4.56 -4.31
CA GLN A 402 28.42 -4.91 -2.95
C GLN A 402 26.90 -4.93 -2.74
N HIS A 403 26.10 -4.64 -3.77
CA HIS A 403 24.64 -4.70 -3.68
C HIS A 403 24.13 -6.13 -3.43
N PRO A 404 23.17 -6.37 -2.50
CA PRO A 404 22.65 -7.72 -2.20
C PRO A 404 22.02 -8.40 -3.41
N LEU A 405 21.39 -7.64 -4.32
CA LEU A 405 20.89 -8.15 -5.60
C LEU A 405 21.96 -8.84 -6.47
N HIS A 406 23.22 -8.41 -6.43
CA HIS A 406 24.29 -9.08 -7.17
C HIS A 406 24.59 -10.47 -6.57
N ALA A 407 24.63 -10.57 -5.23
CA ALA A 407 24.77 -11.86 -4.56
C ALA A 407 23.54 -12.77 -4.78
N LEU A 408 22.33 -12.21 -4.77
CA LEU A 408 21.10 -12.93 -5.11
C LEU A 408 21.12 -13.43 -6.56
N HIS A 409 21.56 -12.61 -7.51
CA HIS A 409 21.75 -13.02 -8.89
C HIS A 409 22.61 -14.29 -8.99
N HIS A 410 23.81 -14.27 -8.40
CA HIS A 410 24.70 -15.45 -8.38
C HIS A 410 24.07 -16.66 -7.68
N ALA A 411 23.31 -16.45 -6.60
CA ALA A 411 22.64 -17.53 -5.89
C ALA A 411 21.53 -18.17 -6.73
N PHE A 412 20.74 -17.36 -7.44
CA PHE A 412 19.68 -17.82 -8.35
C PHE A 412 20.21 -18.43 -9.65
N THR A 413 21.46 -18.19 -10.02
CA THR A 413 22.13 -18.85 -11.15
C THR A 413 23.04 -20.02 -10.73
N SER A 414 22.97 -20.46 -9.47
CA SER A 414 23.72 -21.62 -9.00
C SER A 414 23.18 -22.93 -9.61
N PRO A 415 24.02 -23.97 -9.80
CA PRO A 415 23.58 -25.25 -10.35
C PRO A 415 22.40 -25.87 -9.58
N ALA A 416 22.40 -25.77 -8.24
CA ALA A 416 21.33 -26.28 -7.39
C ALA A 416 20.00 -25.56 -7.64
N PHE A 417 20.03 -24.23 -7.77
CA PHE A 417 18.81 -23.46 -8.04
C PHE A 417 18.30 -23.72 -9.47
N CYS A 418 19.20 -23.86 -10.44
CA CYS A 418 18.82 -24.21 -11.81
C CYS A 418 18.23 -25.61 -11.93
N GLU A 419 18.68 -26.58 -11.13
CA GLU A 419 18.02 -27.89 -11.01
C GLU A 419 16.57 -27.76 -10.49
N ALA A 420 16.34 -26.86 -9.52
CA ALA A 420 14.99 -26.57 -9.05
C ALA A 420 14.11 -25.91 -10.12
N THR A 421 14.64 -24.93 -10.88
CA THR A 421 13.93 -24.34 -12.03
C THR A 421 13.58 -25.40 -13.06
N LYS A 422 14.53 -26.27 -13.42
CA LYS A 422 14.31 -27.39 -14.36
C LYS A 422 13.19 -28.30 -13.89
N SER A 423 13.23 -28.71 -12.62
CA SER A 423 12.19 -29.55 -12.01
C SER A 423 10.82 -28.88 -12.04
N PHE A 424 10.74 -27.55 -11.84
CA PHE A 424 9.48 -26.83 -11.98
C PHE A 424 8.97 -26.84 -13.42
N VAL A 425 9.80 -26.51 -14.41
CA VAL A 425 9.42 -26.48 -15.83
C VAL A 425 8.90 -27.84 -16.31
N GLN A 426 9.45 -28.93 -15.80
CA GLN A 426 9.03 -30.29 -16.13
C GLN A 426 7.75 -30.76 -15.41
N THR A 427 7.14 -29.90 -14.59
CA THR A 427 5.87 -30.20 -13.93
C THR A 427 4.76 -30.37 -14.98
N PRO A 428 3.98 -31.47 -14.94
CA PRO A 428 2.88 -31.65 -15.87
C PRO A 428 1.75 -30.64 -15.60
N ASN A 429 1.01 -30.29 -16.66
CA ASN A 429 -0.22 -29.48 -16.59
C ASN A 429 -0.05 -28.08 -15.95
N LEU A 430 1.10 -27.45 -16.12
CA LEU A 430 1.26 -26.03 -15.77
C LEU A 430 0.36 -25.17 -16.65
N ASN A 431 -0.26 -24.14 -16.07
CA ASN A 431 -1.01 -23.15 -16.85
C ASN A 431 -0.08 -22.19 -17.61
N VAL A 432 -0.63 -21.43 -18.56
CA VAL A 432 0.16 -20.53 -19.43
C VAL A 432 0.99 -19.53 -18.64
N ARG A 433 0.45 -18.96 -17.56
CA ARG A 433 1.18 -18.01 -16.70
C ARG A 433 2.35 -18.67 -15.98
N GLN A 434 2.15 -19.87 -15.44
CA GLN A 434 3.20 -20.65 -14.78
C GLN A 434 4.32 -21.02 -15.75
N GLN A 435 3.96 -21.43 -16.97
CA GLN A 435 4.91 -21.73 -18.03
C GLN A 435 5.68 -20.47 -18.45
N GLY A 436 5.00 -19.34 -18.64
CA GLY A 436 5.60 -18.06 -19.00
C GLY A 436 6.64 -17.58 -17.98
N ASP A 437 6.28 -17.53 -16.70
CA ASP A 437 7.19 -17.12 -15.63
C ASP A 437 8.41 -18.06 -15.55
N ALA A 438 8.20 -19.37 -15.71
CA ALA A 438 9.28 -20.34 -15.71
C ALA A 438 10.23 -20.19 -16.91
N ILE A 439 9.70 -19.92 -18.10
CA ILE A 439 10.47 -19.64 -19.32
C ILE A 439 11.30 -18.36 -19.14
N ASP A 440 10.71 -17.30 -18.57
CA ASP A 440 11.42 -16.04 -18.32
C ASP A 440 12.59 -16.25 -17.33
N LEU A 441 12.40 -17.07 -16.29
CA LEU A 441 13.47 -17.41 -15.36
C LEU A 441 14.56 -18.30 -16.00
N VAL A 442 14.17 -19.30 -16.81
CA VAL A 442 15.12 -20.14 -17.56
C VAL A 442 15.96 -19.29 -18.52
N ALA A 443 15.32 -18.38 -19.27
CA ALA A 443 16.00 -17.49 -20.19
C ALA A 443 17.03 -16.60 -19.48
N PHE A 444 16.68 -16.11 -18.29
CA PHE A 444 17.62 -15.38 -17.46
C PHE A 444 18.80 -16.24 -16.97
N GLN A 445 18.53 -17.47 -16.51
CA GLN A 445 19.55 -18.37 -15.95
C GLN A 445 20.44 -19.02 -17.02
N LEU A 446 20.00 -19.04 -18.28
CA LEU A 446 20.63 -19.80 -19.37
C LEU A 446 22.15 -19.60 -19.50
N PRO A 447 22.73 -18.38 -19.43
CA PRO A 447 24.17 -18.19 -19.57
C PRO A 447 25.00 -18.99 -18.57
N SER A 448 24.52 -19.13 -17.33
CA SER A 448 25.21 -19.88 -16.26
C SER A 448 24.76 -21.34 -16.17
N CYS A 449 23.53 -21.64 -16.58
CA CYS A 449 22.87 -22.92 -16.31
C CYS A 449 22.64 -23.82 -17.53
N ARG A 450 23.28 -23.50 -18.66
CA ARG A 450 23.22 -24.33 -19.89
C ARG A 450 23.45 -25.82 -19.64
N HIS A 451 24.47 -26.16 -18.86
CA HIS A 451 24.83 -27.54 -18.51
C HIS A 451 23.76 -28.31 -17.72
N VAL A 452 22.86 -27.58 -17.04
CA VAL A 452 21.72 -28.17 -16.30
C VAL A 452 20.52 -28.38 -17.24
N TYR A 453 20.33 -27.46 -18.19
CA TYR A 453 19.16 -27.42 -19.07
C TYR A 453 19.30 -28.29 -20.32
N GLU A 454 20.51 -28.46 -20.85
CA GLU A 454 20.76 -29.30 -22.02
C GLU A 454 21.09 -30.75 -21.65
N PRO A 455 20.55 -31.75 -22.38
CA PRO A 455 19.44 -31.69 -23.33
C PRO A 455 18.04 -31.79 -22.65
N ALA A 456 18.00 -31.74 -21.32
CA ALA A 456 16.86 -32.13 -20.51
C ALA A 456 15.57 -31.32 -20.70
N LEU A 457 15.66 -30.02 -21.01
CA LEU A 457 14.49 -29.14 -21.16
C LEU A 457 13.91 -29.09 -22.58
N LEU A 458 14.68 -29.44 -23.62
CA LEU A 458 14.25 -29.31 -25.01
C LEU A 458 12.90 -30.00 -25.31
N PRO A 459 12.64 -31.26 -24.88
CA PRO A 459 11.36 -31.91 -25.14
C PRO A 459 10.19 -31.16 -24.49
N THR A 460 10.38 -30.67 -23.26
CA THR A 460 9.35 -29.93 -22.51
C THR A 460 9.05 -28.58 -23.16
N LEU A 461 10.08 -27.84 -23.57
CA LEU A 461 9.90 -26.54 -24.24
C LEU A 461 9.21 -26.69 -25.60
N HIS A 462 9.53 -27.74 -26.35
CA HIS A 462 8.83 -28.06 -27.60
C HIS A 462 7.36 -28.39 -27.36
N ALA A 463 7.05 -29.17 -26.31
CA ALA A 463 5.67 -29.46 -25.93
C ALA A 463 4.90 -28.20 -25.55
N ILE A 464 5.50 -27.30 -24.74
CA ILE A 464 4.88 -26.02 -24.37
C ILE A 464 4.58 -25.18 -25.63
N ASN A 465 5.54 -25.08 -26.55
CA ASN A 465 5.36 -24.33 -27.81
C ASN A 465 4.17 -24.84 -28.63
N GLN A 466 4.04 -26.17 -28.74
CA GLN A 466 2.92 -26.80 -29.44
C GLN A 466 1.59 -26.53 -28.74
N THR A 467 1.54 -26.61 -27.40
CA THR A 467 0.30 -26.36 -26.65
C THR A 467 -0.17 -24.91 -26.79
N TRP A 468 0.74 -23.93 -26.66
CA TRP A 468 0.39 -22.51 -26.85
C TRP A 468 -0.09 -22.22 -28.27
N PHE A 469 0.55 -22.81 -29.29
CA PHE A 469 0.12 -22.66 -30.67
C PHE A 469 -1.32 -23.17 -30.90
N GLN A 470 -1.74 -24.20 -30.19
CA GLN A 470 -3.07 -24.80 -30.33
C GLN A 470 -4.14 -24.15 -29.45
N ASP A 471 -3.75 -23.40 -28.42
CA ASP A 471 -4.68 -22.69 -27.54
C ASP A 471 -5.41 -21.58 -28.30
N ARG A 472 -6.75 -21.67 -28.33
CA ARG A 472 -7.63 -20.73 -29.04
C ARG A 472 -8.12 -19.59 -28.15
N ASP A 473 -8.01 -19.75 -26.83
CA ASP A 473 -8.50 -18.79 -25.85
C ASP A 473 -7.40 -17.80 -25.45
N LEU A 474 -6.14 -18.11 -25.77
CA LEU A 474 -5.01 -17.20 -25.59
C LEU A 474 -5.05 -16.06 -26.61
N ASP A 475 -4.97 -14.82 -26.11
CA ASP A 475 -4.90 -13.63 -26.94
C ASP A 475 -3.75 -13.73 -27.97
N ASN A 476 -4.02 -13.31 -29.22
CA ASN A 476 -3.08 -13.49 -30.33
C ASN A 476 -1.78 -12.72 -30.15
N GLU A 477 -1.81 -11.55 -29.50
CA GLU A 477 -0.62 -10.73 -29.25
C GLU A 477 0.23 -11.36 -28.14
N VAL A 478 -0.43 -11.74 -27.03
CA VAL A 478 0.24 -12.46 -25.92
C VAL A 478 0.86 -13.77 -26.41
N LYS A 479 0.14 -14.49 -27.26
CA LYS A 479 0.58 -15.73 -27.89
C LYS A 479 1.80 -15.50 -28.78
N ALA A 480 1.77 -14.50 -29.66
CA ALA A 480 2.91 -14.18 -30.53
C ALA A 480 4.15 -13.81 -29.72
N HIS A 481 4.02 -12.96 -28.70
CA HIS A 481 5.13 -12.55 -27.85
C HIS A 481 5.73 -13.71 -27.06
N SER A 482 4.88 -14.52 -26.43
CA SER A 482 5.31 -15.65 -25.61
C SER A 482 5.97 -16.75 -26.48
N MET A 483 5.41 -17.02 -27.66
CA MET A 483 6.00 -17.96 -28.61
C MET A 483 7.34 -17.46 -29.16
N HIS A 484 7.49 -16.15 -29.42
CA HIS A 484 8.76 -15.59 -29.87
C HIS A 484 9.86 -15.79 -28.81
N LYS A 485 9.58 -15.46 -27.54
CA LYS A 485 10.51 -15.70 -26.42
C LYS A 485 10.92 -17.17 -26.33
N LEU A 486 9.96 -18.08 -26.43
CA LEU A 486 10.22 -19.52 -26.35
C LEU A 486 11.05 -20.03 -27.54
N ALA A 487 10.79 -19.53 -28.75
CA ALA A 487 11.59 -19.88 -29.93
C ALA A 487 13.04 -19.41 -29.79
N VAL A 488 13.27 -18.19 -29.31
CA VAL A 488 14.61 -17.65 -29.02
C VAL A 488 15.32 -18.52 -27.96
N LEU A 489 14.62 -18.92 -26.91
CA LEU A 489 15.17 -19.79 -25.87
C LEU A 489 15.56 -21.17 -26.41
N VAL A 490 14.69 -21.79 -27.22
CA VAL A 490 14.96 -23.10 -27.83
C VAL A 490 16.15 -23.02 -28.77
N GLN A 491 16.24 -21.98 -29.60
CA GLN A 491 17.40 -21.75 -30.46
C GLN A 491 18.67 -21.60 -29.63
N ALA A 492 18.64 -20.78 -28.58
CA ALA A 492 19.78 -20.55 -27.71
C ALA A 492 20.27 -21.86 -27.05
N LEU A 493 19.38 -22.78 -26.66
CA LEU A 493 19.68 -24.11 -26.12
C LEU A 493 20.16 -25.14 -27.17
N GLN A 494 20.08 -24.82 -28.46
CA GLN A 494 20.56 -25.68 -29.55
C GLN A 494 21.90 -25.21 -30.12
N GLU A 495 22.25 -23.94 -29.92
CA GLU A 495 23.52 -23.39 -30.36
C GLU A 495 24.69 -24.00 -29.57
N PRO A 496 25.75 -24.49 -30.25
CA PRO A 496 26.91 -25.05 -29.58
C PRO A 496 27.60 -23.98 -28.74
N ASN A 497 27.92 -24.31 -27.49
CA ASN A 497 28.57 -23.38 -26.57
C ASN A 497 29.95 -22.94 -27.14
N HIS A 498 30.06 -21.69 -27.56
CA HIS A 498 31.30 -21.15 -28.12
C HIS A 498 32.36 -20.79 -27.05
N ASP A 499 32.00 -20.84 -25.76
CA ASP A 499 32.89 -20.52 -24.63
C ASP A 499 33.74 -21.70 -24.11
N THR A 500 33.72 -22.86 -24.77
CA THR A 500 34.63 -23.98 -24.45
C THR A 500 35.82 -24.08 -25.41
N ARG A 501 36.52 -22.96 -25.64
CA ARG A 501 37.83 -22.97 -26.32
C ARG A 501 38.94 -22.37 -25.49
#